data_AF-A0A931KQW1-F1
#
_entry.id   AF-A0A931KQW1-F1
#
_cell.length_a   1.000
_cell.length_b   1.000
_cell.length_c   1.000
_cell.angle_alpha   90.00
_cell.angle_beta   90.00
_cell.angle_gamma   90.00
#
_symmetry.space_group_name_H-M   'P 1'
#
loop_
_entity.id
_entity.type
_entity.pdbx_description
1 polymer ?
#
loop_
_entity_poly.entity_id
_entity_poly.type
_entity_poly.pdbx_seq_one_letter_code
_entity_poly.pdbx_strand_id
1 'polypeptide(L)'
;MKKKDNPGVYLPPPLIYVFVFLFSLWVNKMVPLREELTGKKYSLTMGILFILIAAMIIFAAIFRFIISGNTLVTIKPAKSLQAIGIYRVSRNPMYLGLVFLYTGLAFLKGNTWTILFIPLIIIFVQAFVIRKEEKYLLRTFGNEYENYRSKVRRWL
;
A
#
# COMPACT_ATOMS: atom_id res chain seq x y z
N MET A 1 -3.59 -22.35 26.23
CA MET A 1 -3.98 -21.99 24.85
C MET A 1 -2.81 -21.32 24.15
N LYS A 2 -2.26 -21.87 23.05
CA LYS A 2 -1.19 -21.19 22.28
C LYS A 2 -1.74 -19.86 21.73
N LYS A 3 -1.12 -18.74 22.08
CA LYS A 3 -1.44 -17.41 21.54
C LYS A 3 -1.37 -17.50 20.01
N LYS A 4 -2.45 -17.19 19.30
CA LYS A 4 -2.45 -17.17 17.82
C LYS A 4 -1.42 -16.13 17.35
N ASP A 5 -0.39 -16.59 16.63
CA ASP A 5 0.65 -15.72 16.06
C ASP A 5 0.01 -14.73 15.07
N ASN A 6 0.55 -13.51 15.03
CA ASN A 6 0.05 -12.44 14.18
C ASN A 6 1.22 -11.56 13.68
N PRO A 7 1.00 -10.77 12.62
CA PRO A 7 2.02 -9.86 12.09
C PRO A 7 2.54 -8.78 13.06
N GLY A 8 1.83 -8.44 14.15
CA GLY A 8 2.23 -7.33 15.01
C GLY A 8 2.13 -5.96 14.32
N VAL A 9 1.21 -5.83 13.36
CA VAL A 9 0.86 -4.59 12.65
C VAL A 9 -0.47 -4.08 13.19
N TYR A 10 -0.40 -3.25 14.22
CA TYR A 10 -1.58 -2.73 14.93
C TYR A 10 -2.18 -1.47 14.29
N LEU A 11 -1.38 -0.73 13.53
CA LEU A 11 -1.84 0.45 12.81
C LEU A 11 -2.32 0.04 11.41
N PRO A 12 -3.62 0.20 11.09
CA PRO A 12 -4.12 -0.03 9.75
C PRO A 12 -3.32 0.79 8.74
N PRO A 13 -2.67 0.15 7.74
CA PRO A 13 -1.82 0.86 6.80
C PRO A 13 -2.47 2.06 6.10
N PRO A 14 -3.77 2.05 5.73
CA PRO A 14 -4.44 3.24 5.17
C PRO A 14 -4.31 4.50 6.03
N LEU A 15 -4.26 4.37 7.37
CA LEU A 15 -4.11 5.52 8.26
C LEU A 15 -2.75 6.19 8.12
N ILE A 16 -1.69 5.45 7.76
CA ILE A 16 -0.37 6.01 7.49
C ILE A 16 -0.47 6.97 6.29
N TYR A 17 -1.12 6.54 5.20
CA TYR A 17 -1.31 7.37 4.01
C TYR A 17 -2.14 8.62 4.30
N VAL A 18 -3.24 8.47 5.05
CA VAL A 18 -4.08 9.61 5.45
C VAL A 18 -3.30 10.60 6.32
N PHE A 19 -2.56 10.10 7.32
CA PHE A 19 -1.75 10.95 8.20
C PHE A 19 -0.70 11.73 7.40
N VAL A 20 0.05 11.05 6.52
CA VAL A 20 1.09 11.70 5.72
C VAL A 20 0.47 12.68 4.71
N PHE A 21 -0.73 12.42 4.20
CA PHE A 21 -1.47 13.36 3.35
C PHE A 21 -1.85 14.63 4.12
N LEU A 22 -2.43 14.50 5.32
CA LEU A 22 -2.79 15.67 6.14
C LEU A 22 -1.54 16.44 6.59
N PHE A 23 -0.48 15.72 6.94
CA PHE A 23 0.81 16.31 7.27
C PHE A 23 1.40 17.08 6.09
N SER A 24 1.34 16.55 4.87
CA SER A 24 1.84 17.25 3.69
C SER A 24 1.08 18.54 3.39
N LEU A 25 -0.23 18.59 3.66
CA LEU A 25 -1.02 19.81 3.56
C LEU A 25 -0.62 20.84 4.62
N TRP A 26 -0.37 20.38 5.85
CA TRP A 26 0.12 21.24 6.92
C TRP A 26 1.50 21.81 6.60
N VAL A 27 2.44 20.98 6.12
CA VAL A 27 3.77 21.43 5.67
C VAL A 27 3.65 22.43 4.52
N ASN A 28 2.79 22.19 3.53
CA ASN A 28 2.57 23.15 2.44
C ASN A 28 2.04 24.50 2.93
N LYS A 29 1.24 24.52 3.99
CA LYS A 29 0.76 25.77 4.61
C LYS A 29 1.89 26.55 5.30
N MET A 30 2.88 25.84 5.87
CA MET A 30 4.03 26.45 6.55
C MET A 30 5.13 26.87 5.58
N VAL A 31 5.41 26.03 4.58
CA VAL A 31 6.47 26.19 3.59
C VAL A 31 5.87 25.92 2.21
N PRO A 32 5.22 26.91 1.57
CA PRO A 32 4.59 26.70 0.28
C PRO A 32 5.67 26.46 -0.78
N LEU A 33 5.55 25.34 -1.50
CA LEU A 33 6.35 25.09 -2.69
C LEU A 33 5.58 25.53 -3.93
N ARG A 34 6.31 25.92 -4.99
CA ARG A 34 5.69 26.17 -6.29
C ARG A 34 5.00 24.89 -6.78
N GLU A 35 3.73 25.01 -7.14
CA GLU A 35 2.89 23.93 -7.67
C GLU A 35 3.20 23.61 -9.15
N GLU A 36 4.45 23.77 -9.59
CA GLU A 36 4.86 23.61 -10.99
C GLU A 36 4.70 22.17 -11.50
N LEU A 37 4.96 21.18 -10.64
CA LEU A 37 4.79 19.75 -10.95
C LEU A 37 3.31 19.34 -11.13
N THR A 38 2.38 20.16 -10.66
CA THR A 38 0.95 19.86 -10.61
C THR A 38 0.10 20.97 -11.22
N GLY A 39 0.59 21.59 -12.29
CA GLY A 39 -0.16 22.60 -13.02
C GLY A 39 -1.59 22.15 -13.35
N LYS A 40 -2.57 23.06 -13.17
CA LYS A 40 -4.02 22.78 -13.18
C LYS A 40 -4.53 21.95 -14.38
N LYS A 41 -3.88 22.05 -15.54
CA LYS A 41 -4.32 21.37 -16.77
C LYS A 41 -4.01 19.87 -16.78
N TYR A 42 -2.84 19.47 -16.30
CA TYR A 42 -2.40 18.07 -16.32
C TYR A 42 -2.71 17.34 -15.01
N SER A 43 -2.90 18.10 -13.93
CA SER A 43 -3.13 17.55 -12.59
C SER A 43 -4.45 16.79 -12.47
N LEU A 44 -5.52 17.24 -13.13
CA LEU A 44 -6.81 16.55 -13.11
C LEU A 44 -6.75 15.20 -13.84
N THR A 45 -6.27 15.19 -15.08
CA THR A 45 -6.17 13.97 -15.90
C THR A 45 -5.26 12.93 -15.25
N MET A 46 -4.08 13.35 -14.78
CA MET A 46 -3.16 12.44 -14.08
C MET A 46 -3.76 11.94 -12.77
N GLY A 47 -4.40 12.82 -11.99
CA GLY A 47 -5.07 12.45 -10.75
C GLY A 47 -6.14 11.37 -10.95
N ILE A 48 -7.02 11.57 -11.93
CA ILE A 48 -8.06 10.58 -12.29
C ILE A 48 -7.42 9.27 -12.76
N LEU A 49 -6.41 9.32 -13.63
CA LEU A 49 -5.73 8.12 -14.14
C LEU A 49 -5.13 7.29 -12.99
N PHE A 50 -4.40 7.92 -12.08
CA PHE A 50 -3.81 7.25 -10.92
C PHE A 50 -4.88 6.65 -10.00
N ILE A 51 -6.01 7.34 -9.79
CA ILE A 51 -7.13 6.82 -8.98
C ILE A 51 -7.77 5.61 -9.64
N LEU A 52 -7.98 5.62 -10.96
CA LEU A 52 -8.54 4.49 -11.68
C LEU A 52 -7.62 3.26 -11.61
N ILE A 53 -6.32 3.45 -11.80
CA ILE A 53 -5.32 2.38 -11.66
C ILE A 53 -5.32 1.84 -10.22
N ALA A 54 -5.35 2.74 -9.23
CA ALA A 54 -5.43 2.35 -7.82
C ALA A 54 -6.67 1.51 -7.52
N ALA A 55 -7.84 1.96 -8.00
CA ALA A 55 -9.10 1.26 -7.81
C ALA A 55 -9.05 -0.15 -8.42
N MET A 56 -8.50 -0.30 -9.63
CA MET A 56 -8.31 -1.62 -10.25
C MET A 56 -7.41 -2.54 -9.42
N ILE A 57 -6.26 -2.04 -8.95
CA ILE A 57 -5.30 -2.82 -8.16
C ILE A 57 -5.91 -3.23 -6.82
N ILE A 58 -6.52 -2.28 -6.10
CA ILE A 58 -7.14 -2.50 -4.79
C ILE A 58 -8.32 -3.48 -4.93
N PHE A 59 -9.18 -3.27 -5.93
CA PHE A 59 -10.31 -4.16 -6.18
C PHE A 59 -9.83 -5.58 -6.47
N ALA A 60 -8.85 -5.74 -7.37
CA ALA A 60 -8.28 -7.06 -7.67
C ALA A 60 -7.66 -7.71 -6.42
N ALA A 61 -7.02 -6.94 -5.54
CA ALA A 61 -6.44 -7.44 -4.31
C ALA A 61 -7.51 -7.87 -3.29
N ILE A 62 -8.55 -7.05 -3.07
CA ILE A 62 -9.67 -7.34 -2.16
C ILE A 62 -10.45 -8.56 -2.65
N PHE A 63 -10.72 -8.64 -3.96
CA PHE A 63 -11.47 -9.74 -4.56
C PHE A 63 -10.85 -11.11 -4.28
N ARG A 64 -9.50 -11.20 -4.25
CA ARG A 64 -8.80 -12.44 -3.86
C ARG A 64 -9.05 -12.84 -2.41
N PHE A 65 -9.15 -11.88 -1.50
CA PHE A 65 -9.44 -12.16 -0.09
C PHE A 65 -10.89 -12.58 0.12
N ILE A 66 -11.83 -11.97 -0.61
CA ILE A 66 -13.25 -12.35 -0.57
C ILE A 66 -13.42 -13.79 -1.04
N ILE A 67 -12.90 -14.14 -2.23
CA ILE A 67 -13.07 -15.50 -2.78
C ILE A 67 -12.39 -16.57 -1.93
N SER A 68 -11.22 -16.27 -1.36
CA SER A 68 -10.49 -17.22 -0.52
C SER A 68 -10.99 -17.29 0.93
N GLY A 69 -11.98 -16.47 1.31
CA GLY A 69 -12.48 -16.35 2.68
C GLY A 69 -11.41 -15.91 3.69
N ASN A 70 -10.34 -15.28 3.21
CA ASN A 70 -9.20 -14.83 4.00
C ASN A 70 -9.44 -13.43 4.59
N THR A 71 -8.63 -13.02 5.56
CA THR A 71 -8.83 -11.74 6.27
C THR A 71 -7.89 -10.65 5.77
N LEU A 72 -8.46 -9.48 5.46
CA LEU A 72 -7.70 -8.27 5.17
C LEU A 72 -7.13 -7.60 6.43
N VAL A 73 -7.53 -8.06 7.61
CA VAL A 73 -7.10 -7.49 8.89
C VAL A 73 -5.72 -8.03 9.21
N THR A 74 -4.72 -7.16 9.16
CA THR A 74 -3.29 -7.44 9.38
C THR A 74 -2.95 -7.97 10.78
N ILE A 75 -3.93 -8.06 11.70
CA ILE A 75 -3.79 -8.60 13.06
C ILE A 75 -4.41 -10.01 13.16
N LYS A 76 -5.29 -10.39 12.23
CA LYS A 76 -5.95 -11.69 12.25
C LYS A 76 -5.08 -12.73 11.53
N PRO A 77 -5.11 -14.01 11.96
CA PRO A 77 -4.34 -15.05 11.28
C PRO A 77 -4.79 -15.25 9.84
N ALA A 78 -3.84 -15.37 8.92
CA ALA A 78 -4.11 -15.73 7.54
C ALA A 78 -4.59 -17.19 7.45
N LYS A 79 -5.63 -17.45 6.66
CA LYS A 79 -6.15 -18.81 6.44
C LYS A 79 -5.43 -19.55 5.31
N SER A 80 -4.94 -18.80 4.33
CA SER A 80 -4.24 -19.33 3.15
C SER A 80 -3.26 -18.30 2.60
N LEU A 81 -2.20 -18.77 1.93
CA LEU A 81 -1.26 -17.91 1.26
C LEU A 81 -1.87 -17.32 -0.01
N GLN A 82 -1.81 -15.99 -0.15
CA GLN A 82 -2.26 -15.29 -1.36
C GLN A 82 -1.10 -15.15 -2.35
N ALA A 83 -1.05 -16.04 -3.34
CA ALA A 83 0.02 -16.08 -4.34
C ALA A 83 -0.51 -16.10 -5.80
N ILE A 84 -1.81 -15.85 -6.01
CA ILE A 84 -2.49 -15.97 -7.31
C ILE A 84 -3.10 -14.62 -7.72
N GLY A 85 -3.30 -14.42 -9.02
CA GLY A 85 -3.91 -13.21 -9.58
C GLY A 85 -2.97 -12.01 -9.44
N ILE A 86 -3.48 -10.89 -8.93
CA ILE A 86 -2.67 -9.67 -8.73
C ILE A 86 -1.45 -9.89 -7.81
N TYR A 87 -1.53 -10.88 -6.92
CA TYR A 87 -0.42 -11.29 -6.04
C TYR A 87 0.73 -12.00 -6.79
N ARG A 88 0.56 -12.39 -8.07
CA ARG A 88 1.68 -12.87 -8.90
C ARG A 88 2.56 -11.73 -9.43
N VAL A 89 2.03 -10.51 -9.47
CA VAL A 89 2.73 -9.36 -10.03
C VAL A 89 3.58 -8.68 -8.95
N SER A 90 3.01 -8.53 -7.75
CA SER A 90 3.69 -8.01 -6.56
C SER A 90 3.19 -8.78 -5.35
N ARG A 91 4.05 -9.03 -4.36
CA ARG A 91 3.63 -9.61 -3.08
C ARG A 91 2.72 -8.69 -2.27
N ASN A 92 2.77 -7.39 -2.55
CA ASN A 92 2.11 -6.35 -1.77
C ASN A 92 1.24 -5.42 -2.64
N PRO A 93 0.31 -5.97 -3.46
CA PRO A 93 -0.45 -5.19 -4.42
C PRO A 93 -1.42 -4.22 -3.74
N MET A 94 -1.93 -4.53 -2.55
CA MET A 94 -2.77 -3.62 -1.77
C MET A 94 -2.04 -2.32 -1.43
N TYR A 95 -0.80 -2.42 -0.92
CA TYR A 95 0.01 -1.26 -0.59
C TYR A 95 0.44 -0.48 -1.83
N LEU A 96 0.69 -1.18 -2.94
CA LEU A 96 0.91 -0.53 -4.22
C LEU A 96 -0.31 0.29 -4.64
N GLY A 97 -1.51 -0.29 -4.58
CA GLY A 97 -2.76 0.41 -4.87
C GLY A 97 -2.95 1.66 -4.00
N LEU A 98 -2.62 1.60 -2.71
CA LEU A 98 -2.65 2.76 -1.81
C LEU A 98 -1.64 3.85 -2.20
N VAL A 99 -0.43 3.47 -2.65
CA VAL A 99 0.54 4.42 -3.21
C VAL A 99 -0.04 5.10 -4.46
N PHE A 100 -0.64 4.36 -5.39
CA PHE A 100 -1.28 4.93 -6.59
C PHE A 100 -2.44 5.85 -6.22
N LEU A 101 -3.27 5.48 -5.24
CA LEU A 101 -4.38 6.31 -4.75
C LEU A 101 -3.85 7.62 -4.16
N TYR A 102 -2.82 7.53 -3.32
CA TYR A 102 -2.17 8.69 -2.71
C TYR A 102 -1.55 9.62 -3.76
N THR A 103 -0.88 9.06 -4.77
CA THR A 103 -0.35 9.82 -5.91
C THR A 103 -1.46 10.53 -6.69
N GLY A 104 -2.58 9.85 -6.96
CA GLY A 104 -3.73 10.46 -7.63
C GLY A 104 -4.31 11.64 -6.85
N LEU A 105 -4.45 11.49 -5.53
CA LEU A 105 -4.86 12.59 -4.65
C LEU A 105 -3.84 13.73 -4.60
N ALA A 106 -2.55 13.42 -4.68
CA ALA A 106 -1.48 14.43 -4.75
C ALA A 106 -1.64 15.31 -5.99
N PHE A 107 -1.88 14.70 -7.15
CA PHE A 107 -2.15 15.41 -8.40
C PHE A 107 -3.44 16.22 -8.32
N LEU A 108 -4.56 15.64 -7.88
CA LEU A 108 -5.83 16.38 -7.76
C LEU A 108 -5.73 17.59 -6.83
N LYS A 109 -4.96 17.46 -5.74
CA LYS A 109 -4.78 18.54 -4.78
C LYS A 109 -3.77 19.60 -5.22
N GLY A 110 -2.86 19.25 -6.13
CA GLY A 110 -1.81 20.13 -6.60
C GLY A 110 -0.70 20.40 -5.59
N ASN A 111 -0.49 19.51 -4.62
CA ASN A 111 0.48 19.74 -3.55
C ASN A 111 1.80 18.99 -3.81
N THR A 112 2.86 19.73 -4.14
CA THR A 112 4.21 19.19 -4.38
C THR A 112 4.74 18.40 -3.18
N TRP A 113 4.46 18.84 -1.94
CA TRP A 113 4.89 18.10 -0.75
C TRP A 113 4.29 16.70 -0.67
N THR A 114 3.04 16.54 -1.08
CA THR A 114 2.39 15.23 -1.12
C THR A 114 3.17 14.28 -2.04
N ILE A 115 3.59 14.73 -3.22
CA ILE A 115 4.41 13.92 -4.13
C ILE A 115 5.76 13.58 -3.50
N LEU A 116 6.42 14.56 -2.89
CA LEU A 116 7.74 14.37 -2.25
C LEU A 116 7.72 13.40 -1.07
N PHE A 117 6.58 13.20 -0.41
CA PHE A 117 6.45 12.22 0.66
C PHE A 117 6.21 10.78 0.18
N ILE A 118 5.97 10.53 -1.12
CA ILE A 118 5.74 9.17 -1.65
C ILE A 118 6.91 8.22 -1.33
N PRO A 119 8.19 8.54 -1.57
CA PRO A 119 9.30 7.66 -1.22
C PRO A 119 9.36 7.37 0.28
N LEU A 120 9.06 8.36 1.12
CA LEU A 120 9.03 8.19 2.58
C LEU A 120 7.94 7.20 3.01
N ILE A 121 6.74 7.30 2.43
CA ILE A 121 5.65 6.36 2.66
C ILE A 121 6.07 4.94 2.28
N ILE A 122 6.67 4.75 1.10
CA ILE A 122 7.11 3.43 0.63
C ILE A 122 8.13 2.82 1.60
N ILE A 123 9.15 3.60 2.00
CA ILE A 123 10.17 3.16 2.96
C ILE A 123 9.53 2.80 4.30
N PHE A 124 8.64 3.64 4.81
CA PHE A 124 7.98 3.43 6.11
C PHE A 124 7.08 2.19 6.10
N VAL A 125 6.18 2.07 5.12
CA VAL A 125 5.29 0.91 4.98
C VAL A 125 6.11 -0.36 4.77
N GLN A 126 7.19 -0.31 3.99
CA GLN A 126 8.08 -1.45 3.84
C GLN A 126 8.70 -1.87 5.17
N ALA A 127 9.26 -0.92 5.92
CA ALA A 127 9.99 -1.21 7.15
C ALA A 127 9.09 -1.70 8.28
N PHE A 128 7.94 -1.05 8.48
CA PHE A 128 7.11 -1.22 9.68
C PHE A 128 5.89 -2.12 9.47
N VAL A 129 5.44 -2.30 8.22
CA VAL A 129 4.27 -3.13 7.89
C VAL A 129 4.72 -4.37 7.14
N ILE A 130 5.19 -4.21 5.90
CA ILE A 130 5.44 -5.33 4.98
C ILE A 130 6.44 -6.32 5.57
N ARG A 131 7.60 -5.87 6.05
CA ARG A 131 8.60 -6.79 6.63
C ARG A 131 8.06 -7.62 7.79
N LYS A 132 7.12 -7.09 8.58
CA LYS A 132 6.50 -7.84 9.68
C LYS A 132 5.52 -8.87 9.14
N GLU A 133 4.69 -8.50 8.17
CA GLU A 133 3.78 -9.42 7.49
C GLU A 133 4.53 -10.54 6.78
N GLU A 134 5.60 -10.24 6.04
CA GLU A 134 6.41 -11.26 5.36
C GLU A 134 7.08 -12.21 6.36
N LYS A 135 7.57 -11.71 7.50
CA LYS A 135 8.09 -12.56 8.58
C LYS A 135 7.00 -13.46 9.15
N TYR A 136 5.79 -12.95 9.32
CA TYR A 136 4.65 -13.75 9.79
C TYR A 136 4.23 -14.81 8.76
N LEU A 137 4.15 -14.45 7.47
CA LEU A 137 3.83 -15.38 6.40
C LEU A 137 4.90 -16.47 6.28
N LEU A 138 6.18 -16.14 6.45
CA LEU A 138 7.25 -17.13 6.49
C LEU A 138 7.10 -18.10 7.66
N ARG A 139 6.80 -17.61 8.87
CA ARG A 139 6.55 -18.50 10.03
C ARG A 139 5.30 -19.37 9.86
N THR A 140 4.29 -18.86 9.17
CA THR A 140 2.99 -19.54 9.03
C THR A 140 2.97 -20.56 7.89
N PHE A 141 3.55 -20.23 6.73
CA PHE A 141 3.48 -21.03 5.52
C PHE A 141 4.83 -21.64 5.09
N GLY A 142 5.93 -21.31 5.78
CA GLY A 142 7.24 -21.93 5.60
C GLY A 142 7.73 -21.94 4.15
N ASN A 143 8.02 -23.14 3.64
CA ASN A 143 8.56 -23.36 2.30
C ASN A 143 7.63 -22.88 1.17
N GLU A 144 6.32 -22.89 1.38
CA GLU A 144 5.36 -22.38 0.39
C GLU A 144 5.58 -20.87 0.16
N TYR A 145 5.77 -20.12 1.25
CA TYR A 145 6.08 -18.70 1.19
C TYR A 145 7.49 -18.42 0.65
N GLU A 146 8.48 -19.24 0.98
CA GLU A 146 9.83 -19.13 0.40
C GLU A 146 9.82 -19.30 -1.12
N ASN A 147 9.16 -20.34 -1.63
CA ASN A 147 9.02 -20.57 -3.05
C ASN A 147 8.31 -19.39 -3.74
N TYR A 148 7.23 -18.89 -3.14
CA TYR A 148 6.52 -17.72 -3.63
C TYR A 148 7.39 -16.45 -3.65
N ARG A 149 8.09 -16.14 -2.55
CA ARG A 149 8.91 -14.92 -2.44
C ARG A 149 10.11 -14.92 -3.37
N SER A 150 10.60 -16.09 -3.77
CA SER A 150 11.69 -16.23 -4.74
C SER A 150 11.28 -15.86 -6.17
N LYS A 151 9.98 -16.02 -6.49
CA LYS A 151 9.41 -15.79 -7.82
C LYS A 151 8.77 -14.41 -7.97
N VAL A 152 8.28 -13.85 -6.88
CA VAL A 152 7.54 -12.59 -6.90
C VAL A 152 8.27 -11.55 -6.05
N ARG A 153 8.48 -10.37 -6.62
CA ARG A 153 9.15 -9.26 -5.93
C ARG A 153 8.22 -8.65 -4.87
N ARG A 154 8.83 -7.97 -3.88
CA ARG A 154 8.10 -7.33 -2.78
C ARG A 154 7.19 -6.22 -3.28
N TRP A 155 7.76 -5.38 -4.14
CA TRP A 155 7.11 -4.40 -5.00
C TRP A 155 7.36 -4.84 -6.44
N LEU A 156 6.56 -4.39 -7.42
CA LEU A 156 6.72 -4.70 -8.85
C LEU A 156 8.20 -4.66 -9.32
#